data_AF-A0A955YZP8-F1
#
_entry.id   AF-A0A955YZP8-F1
#
_cell.length_a   1.000
_cell.length_b   1.000
_cell.length_c   1.000
_cell.angle_alpha   90.00
_cell.angle_beta   90.00
_cell.angle_gamma   90.00
#
_symmetry.space_group_name_H-M   'P 1'
#
loop_
_entity.id
_entity.type
_entity.pdbx_description
1 polymer ?
#
loop_
_entity_poly.entity_id
_entity_poly.type
_entity_poly.pdbx_seq_one_letter_code
_entity_poly.pdbx_strand_id
1 'polypeptide(L)'
;RNSVSLLRLLQSIHGHLGVLATVALLHPAILLRHGAPLTRGRKWAVGLSVGLVIAAFAMGLSLYDNYRAEVRRTLFSRAPSVGLLFETKEHLAYAVLALSVGAFTAAWMAGPHRRDLRRGAAVLFATAAVLCGIVAAIGTYVAAFAELR
;
A
#
# COMPACT_ATOMS: atom_id res chain seq x y z
N ARG A 1 2.47 20.69 -22.51
CA ARG A 1 3.03 21.24 -21.24
C ARG A 1 2.16 20.89 -20.02
N ASN A 2 0.84 21.06 -20.09
CA ASN A 2 -0.06 20.80 -18.94
C ASN A 2 -0.13 19.31 -18.52
N SER A 3 -0.06 18.37 -19.46
CA SER A 3 -0.12 16.93 -19.19
C SER A 3 1.07 16.40 -18.36
N VAL A 4 2.28 16.91 -18.61
CA VAL A 4 3.50 16.50 -17.89
C VAL A 4 3.45 16.96 -16.42
N SER A 5 2.90 18.15 -16.17
CA SER A 5 2.72 18.68 -14.81
C SER A 5 1.71 17.84 -14.02
N LEU A 6 0.59 17.48 -14.65
CA LEU A 6 -0.45 16.64 -14.03
C LEU A 6 0.09 15.25 -13.68
N LEU A 7 0.84 14.60 -14.57
CA LEU A 7 1.41 13.27 -14.30
C LEU A 7 2.36 13.30 -13.09
N ARG A 8 3.24 14.29 -13.00
CA ARG A 8 4.16 14.47 -11.87
C ARG A 8 3.41 14.73 -10.56
N LEU A 9 2.35 15.56 -10.62
CA LEU A 9 1.48 15.79 -9.47
C LEU A 9 0.84 14.49 -8.99
N LEU A 10 0.28 13.69 -9.90
CA LEU A 10 -0.34 12.42 -9.55
C LEU A 10 0.69 11.41 -9.01
N GLN A 11 1.89 11.35 -9.57
CA GLN A 11 2.98 10.53 -9.03
C GLN A 11 3.36 10.94 -7.60
N SER A 12 3.47 12.25 -7.37
CA SER A 12 3.74 12.78 -6.03
C SER A 12 2.63 12.42 -5.05
N ILE A 13 1.36 12.66 -5.41
CA ILE A 13 0.20 12.31 -4.59
C ILE A 13 0.18 10.80 -4.30
N HIS A 14 0.41 9.95 -5.30
CA HIS A 14 0.46 8.50 -5.13
C HIS A 14 1.56 8.07 -4.15
N GLY A 15 2.75 8.68 -4.24
CA GLY A 15 3.84 8.45 -3.28
C GLY A 15 3.46 8.81 -1.85
N HIS A 16 2.84 9.98 -1.64
CA HIS A 16 2.36 10.41 -0.32
C HIS A 16 1.24 9.50 0.20
N LEU A 17 0.32 9.07 -0.67
CA LEU A 17 -0.71 8.10 -0.31
C LEU A 17 -0.13 6.76 0.14
N GLY A 18 0.95 6.28 -0.49
CA GLY A 18 1.63 5.06 -0.06
C GLY A 18 2.21 5.16 1.36
N VAL A 19 2.86 6.28 1.68
CA VAL A 19 3.38 6.55 3.03
C VAL A 19 2.23 6.68 4.03
N LEU A 20 1.18 7.42 3.69
CA LEU A 20 -0.01 7.57 4.53
C LEU A 20 -0.70 6.22 4.78
N ALA A 21 -0.84 5.39 3.76
CA ALA A 21 -1.43 4.05 3.86
C ALA A 21 -0.60 3.14 4.80
N THR A 22 0.73 3.22 4.72
CA THR A 22 1.64 2.49 5.63
C THR A 22 1.33 2.82 7.09
N VAL A 23 1.28 4.12 7.43
CA VAL A 23 0.95 4.58 8.79
C VAL A 23 -0.49 4.21 9.17
N ALA A 24 -1.43 4.38 8.24
CA ALA A 24 -2.83 4.07 8.48
C ALA A 24 -3.07 2.58 8.75
N LEU A 25 -2.27 1.66 8.18
CA LEU A 25 -2.34 0.21 8.44
C LEU A 25 -1.77 -0.20 9.81
N LEU A 26 -0.82 0.56 10.36
CA LEU A 26 -0.31 0.32 11.72
C LEU A 26 -1.40 0.54 12.78
N HIS A 27 -2.29 1.50 12.56
CA HIS A 27 -3.36 1.80 13.49
C HIS A 27 -4.29 0.60 13.79
N PRO A 28 -4.93 -0.07 12.80
CA PRO A 28 -5.75 -1.25 13.04
C PRO A 28 -4.92 -2.44 13.57
N ALA A 29 -3.64 -2.58 13.19
CA ALA A 29 -2.76 -3.59 13.76
C ALA A 29 -2.60 -3.43 15.27
N ILE A 30 -2.31 -2.21 15.74
CA ILE A 30 -2.18 -1.89 17.17
C ILE A 30 -3.52 -2.05 17.88
N LEU A 31 -4.59 -1.54 17.29
CA LEU A 31 -5.94 -1.58 17.85
C LEU A 31 -6.44 -3.01 18.10
N LEU A 32 -6.16 -3.92 17.16
CA LEU A 32 -6.64 -5.30 17.20
C LEU A 32 -5.71 -6.26 17.95
N ARG A 33 -4.48 -5.85 18.32
CA ARG A 33 -3.45 -6.72 18.92
C ARG A 33 -3.91 -7.45 20.19
N HIS A 34 -4.77 -6.81 20.99
CA HIS A 34 -5.30 -7.41 22.22
C HIS A 34 -6.57 -8.24 21.99
N GLY A 35 -7.15 -8.19 20.79
CA GLY A 35 -8.36 -8.90 20.40
C GLY A 35 -9.63 -8.34 21.05
N ALA A 36 -9.65 -7.04 21.39
CA ALA A 36 -10.85 -6.38 21.90
C ALA A 36 -11.90 -6.22 20.78
N PRO A 37 -13.21 -6.32 21.09
CA PRO A 37 -14.26 -6.02 20.11
C PRO A 37 -14.15 -4.59 19.56
N LEU A 38 -14.55 -4.43 18.29
CA LEU A 38 -14.53 -3.12 17.63
C LEU A 38 -15.80 -2.32 17.94
N THR A 39 -15.62 -1.15 18.53
CA THR A 39 -16.68 -0.13 18.63
C THR A 39 -16.96 0.50 17.26
N ARG A 40 -18.06 1.24 17.12
CA ARG A 40 -18.45 1.88 15.84
C ARG A 40 -17.35 2.80 15.27
N GLY A 41 -16.73 3.63 16.11
CA GLY A 41 -15.62 4.49 15.68
C GLY A 41 -14.39 3.71 15.25
N ARG A 42 -14.05 2.63 15.96
CA ARG A 42 -12.95 1.73 15.61
C ARG A 42 -13.18 1.03 14.26
N LYS A 43 -14.42 0.62 13.98
CA LYS A 43 -14.80 0.06 12.68
C LYS A 43 -14.56 1.04 11.52
N TRP A 44 -14.96 2.31 11.70
CA TRP A 44 -14.67 3.36 10.72
C TRP A 44 -13.18 3.59 10.52
N ALA A 45 -12.39 3.63 11.59
CA ALA A 45 -10.95 3.79 11.49
C ALA A 45 -10.30 2.65 10.67
N VAL A 46 -10.65 1.39 10.94
CA VAL A 46 -10.16 0.24 10.16
C VAL A 46 -10.60 0.36 8.69
N GLY A 47 -11.87 0.71 8.45
CA GLY A 47 -12.41 0.90 7.09
C GLY A 47 -11.70 2.01 6.31
N LEU A 48 -11.40 3.14 6.95
CA LEU A 48 -10.65 4.25 6.33
C LEU A 48 -9.21 3.84 5.98
N SER A 49 -8.52 3.09 6.86
CA SER A 49 -7.18 2.58 6.56
C SER A 49 -7.18 1.70 5.31
N VAL A 50 -8.16 0.80 5.17
CA VAL A 50 -8.28 -0.09 4.01
C VAL A 50 -8.69 0.70 2.76
N GLY A 51 -9.59 1.69 2.91
CA GLY A 51 -9.97 2.60 1.84
C GLY A 51 -8.78 3.38 1.26
N LEU A 52 -7.86 3.85 2.12
CA LEU A 52 -6.61 4.50 1.69
C LEU A 52 -5.71 3.55 0.89
N VAL A 53 -5.58 2.29 1.32
CA VAL A 53 -4.81 1.27 0.57
C VAL A 53 -5.43 1.01 -0.80
N ILE A 54 -6.76 0.86 -0.87
CA ILE A 54 -7.49 0.65 -2.12
C ILE A 54 -7.29 1.86 -3.05
N ALA A 55 -7.42 3.08 -2.52
CA ALA A 55 -7.22 4.30 -3.30
C ALA A 55 -5.79 4.42 -3.82
N ALA A 56 -4.78 4.15 -2.98
CA ALA A 56 -3.38 4.15 -3.38
C ALA A 56 -3.11 3.11 -4.48
N PHE A 57 -3.63 1.89 -4.33
CA PHE A 57 -3.48 0.83 -5.32
C PHE A 57 -4.18 1.17 -6.65
N ALA A 58 -5.43 1.64 -6.60
CA ALA A 58 -6.18 2.05 -7.79
C ALA A 58 -5.49 3.21 -8.53
N MET A 59 -4.93 4.17 -7.80
CA MET A 59 -4.13 5.25 -8.38
C MET A 59 -2.83 4.72 -9.01
N GLY A 60 -2.20 3.73 -8.37
CA GLY A 60 -1.05 3.04 -8.94
C GLY A 60 -1.37 2.39 -10.29
N LEU A 61 -2.54 1.76 -10.41
CA LEU A 61 -3.04 1.17 -11.65
C LEU A 61 -3.37 2.22 -12.72
N SER A 62 -3.94 3.36 -12.36
CA SER A 62 -4.28 4.40 -13.35
C SER A 62 -3.06 5.12 -13.93
N LEU A 63 -1.96 5.18 -13.18
CA LEU A 63 -0.67 5.71 -13.64
C LEU A 63 0.11 4.71 -14.50
N TYR A 64 -0.34 3.46 -14.54
CA TYR A 64 0.53 2.32 -14.77
C TYR A 64 0.96 2.14 -16.22
N ASP A 65 0.02 2.16 -17.17
CA ASP A 65 0.28 1.74 -18.55
C ASP A 65 1.33 2.63 -19.25
N ASN A 66 1.16 3.95 -19.17
CA ASN A 66 2.04 4.89 -19.84
C ASN A 66 3.39 5.02 -19.13
N TYR A 67 3.40 5.05 -17.79
CA TYR A 67 4.63 5.19 -17.02
C TYR A 67 5.50 3.93 -17.09
N ARG A 68 4.87 2.74 -16.99
CA ARG A 68 5.59 1.46 -16.99
C ARG A 68 6.37 1.26 -18.28
N ALA A 69 5.76 1.50 -19.44
CA ALA A 69 6.37 1.20 -20.73
C ALA A 69 7.72 1.93 -20.92
N GLU A 70 7.76 3.21 -20.56
CA GLU A 70 8.96 4.05 -20.71
C GLU A 70 10.00 3.79 -19.61
N VAL A 71 9.55 3.72 -18.36
CA VAL A 71 10.42 3.60 -17.20
C VAL A 71 11.05 2.22 -17.12
N ARG A 72 10.25 1.16 -17.31
CA ARG A 72 10.75 -0.22 -17.27
C ARG A 72 11.88 -0.42 -18.26
N ARG A 73 11.67 -0.04 -19.53
CA ARG A 73 12.69 -0.23 -20.58
C ARG A 73 14.00 0.48 -20.21
N THR A 74 13.91 1.69 -19.69
CA THR A 74 15.12 2.45 -19.33
C THR A 74 15.80 1.93 -18.06
N LEU A 75 15.03 1.47 -17.07
CA LEU A 75 15.61 0.88 -15.86
C LEU A 75 16.34 -0.42 -16.18
N PHE A 76 15.74 -1.30 -16.97
CA PHE A 76 16.36 -2.57 -17.34
C PHE A 76 17.61 -2.42 -18.22
N SER A 77 17.68 -1.38 -19.07
CA SER A 77 18.88 -1.15 -19.89
C SER A 77 20.05 -0.57 -19.10
N ARG A 78 19.80 0.15 -18.00
CA ARG A 78 20.84 0.82 -17.20
C ARG A 78 21.24 0.04 -15.95
N ALA A 79 20.25 -0.47 -15.22
CA ALA A 79 20.42 -1.15 -13.94
C ALA A 79 19.34 -2.23 -13.78
N PRO A 80 19.56 -3.45 -14.31
CA PRO A 80 18.59 -4.54 -14.26
C PRO A 80 18.04 -4.84 -12.86
N SER A 81 18.87 -4.70 -11.82
CA SER A 81 18.46 -4.86 -10.42
C SER A 81 17.37 -3.86 -9.99
N VAL A 82 17.47 -2.60 -10.42
CA VAL A 82 16.45 -1.57 -10.16
C VAL A 82 15.19 -1.86 -10.97
N GLY A 83 15.32 -2.35 -12.20
CA GLY A 83 14.20 -2.84 -13.00
C GLY A 83 13.43 -3.98 -12.32
N LEU A 84 14.15 -4.94 -11.71
CA LEU A 84 13.54 -6.03 -10.94
C LEU A 84 12.81 -5.51 -9.70
N LEU A 85 13.41 -4.60 -8.92
CA LEU A 85 12.73 -3.97 -7.77
C LEU A 85 11.43 -3.26 -8.19
N PHE A 86 11.46 -2.57 -9.33
CA PHE A 86 10.28 -1.90 -9.89
C PHE A 86 9.15 -2.88 -10.25
N GLU A 87 9.46 -4.09 -10.67
CA GLU A 87 8.48 -5.14 -10.95
C GLU A 87 8.00 -5.83 -9.65
N THR A 88 8.92 -6.08 -8.71
CA THR A 88 8.61 -6.73 -7.43
C THR A 88 7.67 -5.88 -6.58
N LYS A 89 7.82 -4.55 -6.55
CA LYS A 89 6.95 -3.69 -5.74
C LYS A 89 5.46 -3.82 -6.08
N GLU A 90 5.11 -4.21 -7.30
CA GLU A 90 3.71 -4.37 -7.71
C GLU A 90 3.08 -5.63 -7.15
N HIS A 91 3.83 -6.73 -7.17
CA HIS A 91 3.42 -7.97 -6.54
C HIS A 91 3.26 -7.76 -5.02
N LEU A 92 4.18 -7.00 -4.42
CA LEU A 92 4.06 -6.61 -3.02
C LEU A 92 2.86 -5.68 -2.78
N ALA A 93 2.59 -4.71 -3.65
CA ALA A 93 1.42 -3.83 -3.53
C ALA A 93 0.11 -4.62 -3.62
N TYR A 94 0.04 -5.62 -4.51
CA TYR A 94 -1.09 -6.54 -4.58
C TYR A 94 -1.23 -7.38 -3.30
N ALA A 95 -0.12 -7.88 -2.75
CA ALA A 95 -0.13 -8.60 -1.48
C ALA A 95 -0.63 -7.70 -0.32
N VAL A 96 -0.19 -6.44 -0.26
CA VAL A 96 -0.69 -5.44 0.71
C VAL A 96 -2.20 -5.27 0.60
N LEU A 97 -2.74 -5.14 -0.62
CA LEU A 97 -4.17 -5.04 -0.86
C LEU A 97 -4.90 -6.29 -0.35
N ALA A 98 -4.46 -7.47 -0.77
CA ALA A 98 -5.08 -8.74 -0.39
C ALA A 98 -5.08 -8.96 1.14
N LEU A 99 -3.94 -8.70 1.79
CA LEU A 99 -3.81 -8.79 3.25
C LEU A 99 -4.70 -7.79 3.96
N SER A 100 -4.77 -6.54 3.49
CA SER A 100 -5.59 -5.49 4.10
C SER A 100 -7.08 -5.80 4.01
N VAL A 101 -7.56 -6.28 2.85
CA VAL A 101 -8.96 -6.67 2.64
C VAL A 101 -9.31 -7.94 3.44
N GLY A 102 -8.39 -8.92 3.48
CA GLY A 102 -8.54 -10.13 4.29
C GLY A 102 -8.61 -9.82 5.78
N ALA A 103 -7.71 -8.95 6.28
CA ALA A 103 -7.68 -8.50 7.65
C ALA A 103 -8.95 -7.72 8.03
N PHE A 104 -9.42 -6.84 7.15
CA PHE A 104 -10.67 -6.11 7.32
C PHE A 104 -11.86 -7.06 7.47
N THR A 105 -12.00 -8.01 6.54
CA THR A 105 -13.07 -9.00 6.54
C THR A 105 -13.03 -9.85 7.81
N ALA A 106 -11.85 -10.36 8.19
CA ALA A 106 -11.67 -11.12 9.42
C ALA A 106 -12.05 -10.32 10.68
N ALA A 107 -11.62 -9.06 10.76
CA ALA A 107 -11.94 -8.17 11.89
C ALA A 107 -13.44 -7.84 11.95
N TRP A 108 -14.09 -7.68 10.79
CA TRP A 108 -15.52 -7.37 10.69
C TRP A 108 -16.40 -8.57 11.06
N MET A 109 -16.01 -9.77 10.64
CA MET A 109 -16.76 -11.01 10.86
C MET A 109 -16.53 -11.65 12.24
N ALA A 110 -15.48 -11.27 12.98
CA ALA A 110 -15.13 -11.91 14.25
C ALA A 110 -16.22 -11.83 15.35
N GLY A 111 -17.24 -10.97 15.23
CA GLY A 111 -18.24 -10.78 16.28
C GLY A 111 -17.61 -10.38 17.63
N PRO A 112 -18.32 -10.46 18.77
CA PRO A 112 -17.76 -10.14 20.08
C PRO A 112 -16.82 -11.24 20.63
N HIS A 113 -17.13 -12.52 20.42
CA HIS A 113 -16.44 -13.63 21.10
C HIS A 113 -15.20 -14.19 20.39
N ARG A 114 -14.96 -13.90 19.10
CA ARG A 114 -13.80 -14.47 18.37
C ARG A 114 -12.55 -13.62 18.50
N ARG A 115 -11.92 -13.66 19.68
CA ARG A 115 -10.66 -12.95 19.97
C ARG A 115 -9.54 -13.33 18.99
N ASP A 116 -9.46 -14.60 18.63
CA ASP A 116 -8.37 -15.13 17.81
C ASP A 116 -8.42 -14.60 16.38
N LEU A 117 -9.60 -14.46 15.79
CA LEU A 117 -9.77 -13.86 14.46
C LEU A 117 -9.32 -12.40 14.43
N ARG A 118 -9.59 -11.63 15.50
CA ARG A 118 -9.14 -10.24 15.62
C ARG A 118 -7.62 -10.14 15.76
N ARG A 119 -7.01 -11.05 16.52
CA ARG A 119 -5.54 -11.13 16.62
C ARG A 119 -4.91 -11.54 15.29
N GLY A 120 -5.50 -12.50 14.59
CA GLY A 120 -5.10 -12.85 13.23
C GLY A 120 -5.16 -11.65 12.29
N ALA A 121 -6.26 -10.91 12.30
CA ALA A 121 -6.40 -9.67 11.55
C ALA A 121 -5.33 -8.62 11.93
N ALA A 122 -4.97 -8.50 13.21
CA ALA A 122 -3.91 -7.61 13.66
C ALA A 122 -2.55 -7.97 13.03
N VAL A 123 -2.21 -9.26 12.98
CA VAL A 123 -0.98 -9.75 12.33
C VAL A 123 -1.03 -9.45 10.82
N LEU A 124 -2.16 -9.72 10.15
CA LEU A 124 -2.30 -9.43 8.73
C LEU A 124 -2.15 -7.92 8.43
N PHE A 125 -2.74 -7.04 9.24
CA PHE A 125 -2.54 -5.59 9.11
C PHE A 125 -1.08 -5.18 9.37
N ALA A 126 -0.42 -5.77 10.35
CA ALA A 126 1.00 -5.49 10.62
C ALA A 126 1.88 -5.91 9.44
N THR A 127 1.67 -7.12 8.89
CA THR A 127 2.37 -7.59 7.70
C THR A 127 2.10 -6.69 6.50
N ALA A 128 0.84 -6.31 6.28
CA ALA A 128 0.47 -5.37 5.23
C ALA A 128 1.17 -4.01 5.40
N ALA A 129 1.26 -3.47 6.62
CA ALA A 129 1.95 -2.22 6.89
C ALA A 129 3.45 -2.30 6.55
N VAL A 130 4.13 -3.38 6.96
CA VAL A 130 5.55 -3.60 6.64
C VAL A 130 5.76 -3.69 5.13
N LEU A 131 4.98 -4.51 4.43
CA LEU A 131 5.07 -4.64 2.98
C LEU A 131 4.75 -3.32 2.27
N CYS A 132 3.77 -2.55 2.76
CA CYS A 132 3.43 -1.24 2.21
C CYS A 132 4.58 -0.25 2.37
N GLY A 133 5.24 -0.25 3.53
CA GLY A 133 6.45 0.54 3.77
C GLY A 133 7.60 0.16 2.83
N ILE A 134 7.80 -1.14 2.58
CA ILE A 134 8.79 -1.63 1.60
C ILE A 134 8.44 -1.14 0.19
N VAL A 135 7.18 -1.24 -0.23
CA VAL A 135 6.70 -0.74 -1.54
C VAL A 135 6.95 0.76 -1.68
N ALA A 136 6.62 1.54 -0.64
CA ALA A 136 6.85 2.98 -0.62
C ALA A 136 8.36 3.31 -0.74
N ALA A 137 9.21 2.62 0.03
CA ALA A 137 10.66 2.80 -0.02
C ALA A 137 11.25 2.46 -1.39
N ILE A 138 10.84 1.34 -2.00
CA ILE A 138 11.25 0.98 -3.37
C ILE A 138 10.76 2.04 -4.36
N GLY A 139 9.51 2.50 -4.23
CA GLY A 139 8.96 3.55 -5.10
C GLY A 139 9.77 4.84 -5.03
N THR A 140 10.10 5.31 -3.84
CA THR A 140 10.96 6.49 -3.63
C THR A 140 12.35 6.29 -4.20
N TYR A 141 12.97 5.13 -3.97
CA TYR A 141 14.30 4.81 -4.51
C TYR A 141 14.31 4.80 -6.04
N VAL A 142 13.34 4.12 -6.67
CA VAL A 142 13.23 4.07 -8.14
C VAL A 142 12.96 5.46 -8.72
N ALA A 143 12.12 6.28 -8.07
CA ALA A 143 11.85 7.65 -8.50
C ALA A 143 13.13 8.51 -8.45
N ALA A 144 13.87 8.47 -7.35
CA ALA A 144 15.15 9.18 -7.23
C ALA A 144 16.16 8.73 -8.28
N PHE A 145 16.26 7.42 -8.56
CA PHE A 145 17.13 6.89 -9.61
C PHE A 145 16.72 7.35 -11.01
N ALA A 146 15.41 7.51 -11.27
CA ALA A 146 14.90 8.00 -12.54
C ALA A 146 15.14 9.51 -12.74
N GLU A 147 15.18 10.29 -11.64
CA GLU A 147 15.38 11.74 -11.63
C GLU A 147 16.85 12.19 -11.69
N LEU A 148 17.83 11.33 -11.44
CA LEU A 148 19.27 11.62 -11.62
C LEU A 148 19.69 11.70 -13.11
N ARG A 149 18.80 12.22 -13.97
CA ARG A 149 19.03 12.54 -15.39
C ARG A 149 19.08 14.05 -15.58
#